data_AF-A0A6G3ZCE5-F1
#
_entry.id   AF-A0A6G3ZCE5-F1
#
_cell.length_a   1.000
_cell.length_b   1.000
_cell.length_c   1.000
_cell.angle_alpha   90.00
_cell.angle_beta   90.00
_cell.angle_gamma   90.00
#
_symmetry.space_group_name_H-M   'P 1'
#
loop_
_entity.id
_entity.type
_entity.pdbx_description
1 polymer ?
#
loop_
_entity_poly.entity_id
_entity_poly.type
_entity_poly.pdbx_seq_one_letter_code
_entity_poly.pdbx_strand_id
1 'polypeptide(L)'
;MRLSEEALEEMRQVFEKSIEMAYAVFQERAFRRFYSGNTYNPNGSWEKSRLNVALWDTILYTFSYYELDEVLPIKDHIREEFLDMLTYDKKFVEYISTSTDKADRIQYRADTWRDRLQKLVGLQTDAPLTFSLAFKQSLLEKHPTCHVCWKPIEHVDDAVIAHISDYWRENKQIPENARLDHRFCHRERTN
;
A
#
# COMPACT_ATOMS: atom_id res chain seq x y z
N MET A 1 -18.89 18.38 -25.77
CA MET A 1 -18.15 19.43 -25.03
C MET A 1 -16.70 19.37 -25.50
N ARG A 2 -16.14 20.46 -26.03
CA ARG A 2 -14.71 20.51 -26.42
C ARG A 2 -13.98 21.22 -25.28
N LEU A 3 -13.01 20.53 -24.67
CA LEU A 3 -12.16 21.13 -23.64
C LEU A 3 -11.27 22.21 -24.26
N SER A 4 -10.96 23.27 -23.50
CA SER A 4 -9.95 24.25 -23.90
C SER A 4 -8.56 23.60 -23.90
N GLU A 5 -7.62 24.20 -24.64
CA GLU A 5 -6.22 23.74 -24.62
C GLU A 5 -5.61 23.84 -23.22
N GLU A 6 -5.95 24.89 -22.48
CA GLU A 6 -5.56 25.08 -21.07
C GLU A 6 -6.09 23.94 -20.18
N ALA A 7 -7.38 23.60 -20.27
CA ALA A 7 -7.95 22.51 -19.47
C ALA A 7 -7.35 21.14 -19.82
N LEU A 8 -6.99 20.93 -21.10
CA LEU A 8 -6.29 19.71 -21.52
C LEU A 8 -4.89 19.62 -20.92
N GLU A 9 -4.18 20.75 -20.88
CA GLU A 9 -2.84 20.84 -20.32
C GLU A 9 -2.84 20.64 -18.80
N GLU A 10 -3.80 21.23 -18.07
CA GLU A 10 -4.00 21.00 -16.64
C GLU A 10 -4.26 19.51 -16.34
N MET A 11 -5.17 18.87 -17.10
CA MET A 11 -5.45 17.44 -16.95
C MET A 11 -4.21 16.58 -17.21
N ARG A 12 -3.40 16.94 -18.21
CA ARG A 12 -2.15 16.24 -18.52
C ARG A 12 -1.15 16.34 -17.36
N GLN A 13 -0.97 17.54 -16.81
CA GLN A 13 -0.07 17.76 -15.68
C GLN A 13 -0.50 16.98 -14.44
N VAL A 14 -1.79 16.99 -14.11
CA VAL A 14 -2.35 16.22 -12.99
C VAL A 14 -2.12 14.72 -13.18
N PHE A 15 -2.32 14.21 -14.41
CA PHE A 15 -2.10 12.81 -14.74
C PHE A 15 -0.62 12.41 -14.59
N GLU A 16 0.30 13.19 -15.16
CA GLU A 16 1.75 12.92 -15.10
C GLU A 16 2.25 12.95 -13.65
N LYS A 17 1.85 13.96 -12.87
CA LYS A 17 2.17 14.08 -11.45
C LYS A 17 1.64 12.90 -10.63
N SER A 18 0.42 12.45 -10.91
CA SER A 18 -0.19 11.31 -10.22
C SER A 18 0.57 10.00 -10.52
N ILE A 19 1.07 9.84 -11.75
CA ILE A 19 1.94 8.72 -12.11
C ILE A 19 3.28 8.82 -11.37
N GLU A 20 3.89 10.00 -11.34
CA GLU A 20 5.16 10.22 -10.63
C GLU A 20 5.05 9.83 -9.15
N MET A 21 4.00 10.28 -8.46
CA MET A 21 3.73 9.89 -7.07
C MET A 21 3.54 8.37 -6.92
N ALA A 22 2.79 7.74 -7.82
CA ALA A 22 2.60 6.29 -7.79
C ALA A 22 3.92 5.51 -7.93
N TYR A 23 4.81 5.94 -8.83
CA TYR A 23 6.12 5.31 -8.97
C TYR A 23 7.06 5.63 -7.81
N ALA A 24 7.00 6.83 -7.23
CA ALA A 24 7.80 7.20 -6.07
C ALA A 24 7.48 6.33 -4.84
N VAL A 25 6.19 5.98 -4.64
CA VAL A 25 5.71 5.15 -3.52
C VAL A 25 5.87 3.65 -3.82
N PHE A 26 5.37 3.21 -4.97
CA PHE A 26 5.18 1.79 -5.25
C PHE A 26 6.29 1.19 -6.14
N GLN A 27 7.12 2.02 -6.77
CA GLN A 27 8.17 1.59 -7.70
C GLN A 27 7.60 0.69 -8.80
N GLU A 28 8.28 -0.41 -9.16
CA GLU A 28 7.80 -1.35 -10.18
C GLU A 28 6.50 -2.08 -9.80
N ARG A 29 6.04 -1.92 -8.55
CA ARG A 29 4.77 -2.48 -8.02
C ARG A 29 3.58 -1.54 -8.22
N ALA A 30 3.79 -0.35 -8.78
CA ALA A 30 2.71 0.56 -9.13
C ALA A 30 1.63 -0.16 -9.95
N PHE A 31 0.37 -0.01 -9.53
CA PHE A 31 -0.82 -0.57 -10.18
C PHE A 31 -0.84 -2.10 -10.28
N ARG A 32 -0.05 -2.80 -9.46
CA ARG A 32 -0.05 -4.26 -9.41
C ARG A 32 -0.73 -4.74 -8.13
N ARG A 33 -1.37 -5.90 -8.21
CA ARG A 33 -1.97 -6.54 -7.05
C ARG A 33 -0.91 -7.32 -6.29
N PHE A 34 -0.92 -7.17 -4.97
CA PHE A 34 -0.28 -8.10 -4.05
C PHE A 34 -1.25 -9.22 -3.71
N TYR A 35 -0.78 -10.47 -3.78
CA TYR A 35 -1.49 -11.65 -3.32
C TYR A 35 -0.83 -12.11 -2.03
N SER A 36 -1.56 -12.03 -0.90
CA SER A 36 -1.12 -12.69 0.33
C SER A 36 -0.96 -14.19 0.08
N GLY A 37 -0.02 -14.84 0.75
CA GLY A 37 0.11 -16.30 0.70
C GLY A 37 -1.15 -17.05 1.17
N ASN A 38 -1.00 -18.36 1.32
CA ASN A 38 -2.04 -19.29 1.74
C ASN A 38 -1.48 -20.37 2.68
N THR A 39 -2.34 -21.29 3.11
CA THR A 39 -2.00 -22.38 4.05
C THR A 39 -0.87 -23.29 3.55
N TYR A 40 -0.72 -23.45 2.24
CA TYR A 40 0.32 -24.29 1.65
C TYR A 40 1.64 -23.52 1.49
N ASN A 41 1.55 -22.31 0.92
CA ASN A 41 2.68 -21.38 0.78
C ASN A 41 2.33 -20.02 1.41
N PRO A 42 2.87 -19.70 2.60
CA PRO A 42 2.55 -18.45 3.28
C PRO A 42 3.20 -17.23 2.64
N ASN A 43 4.18 -17.41 1.74
CA ASN A 43 4.82 -16.30 1.04
C ASN A 43 3.83 -15.66 0.05
N GLY A 44 3.61 -14.36 0.23
CA GLY A 44 2.90 -13.51 -0.70
C GLY A 44 3.72 -13.19 -1.96
N SER A 45 3.03 -12.71 -2.99
CA SER A 45 3.67 -12.36 -4.25
C SER A 45 2.94 -11.23 -4.97
N TRP A 46 3.69 -10.48 -5.77
CA TRP A 46 3.14 -9.44 -6.64
C TRP A 46 2.75 -10.00 -8.01
N GLU A 47 1.69 -9.45 -8.60
CA GLU A 47 1.34 -9.69 -10.01
C GLU A 47 2.52 -9.32 -10.93
N LYS A 48 3.03 -10.30 -11.66
CA LYS A 48 4.24 -10.14 -12.48
C LYS A 48 3.94 -9.57 -13.86
N SER A 49 2.80 -9.93 -14.43
CA SER A 49 2.59 -9.78 -15.88
C SER A 49 1.66 -8.61 -16.25
N ARG A 50 0.71 -8.26 -15.38
CA ARG A 50 -0.39 -7.36 -15.73
C ARG A 50 -0.52 -6.21 -14.73
N LEU A 51 -0.82 -5.03 -15.27
CA LEU A 51 -1.35 -3.95 -14.48
C LEU A 51 -2.81 -4.25 -14.17
N ASN A 52 -3.26 -3.85 -12.99
CA ASN A 52 -4.65 -3.91 -12.60
C ASN A 52 -5.28 -2.54 -12.87
N VAL A 53 -6.20 -2.47 -13.83
CA VAL A 53 -6.87 -1.22 -14.23
C VAL A 53 -7.66 -0.60 -13.07
N ALA A 54 -8.20 -1.43 -12.17
CA ALA A 54 -8.88 -1.00 -10.95
C ALA A 54 -7.91 -0.52 -9.85
N LEU A 55 -6.63 -0.83 -9.91
CA LEU A 55 -5.64 -0.16 -9.06
C LEU A 55 -5.15 1.12 -9.74
N TRP A 56 -5.02 1.11 -11.06
CA TRP A 56 -4.65 2.26 -11.88
C TRP A 56 -5.59 3.46 -11.67
N ASP A 57 -6.89 3.28 -11.92
CA ASP A 57 -7.87 4.35 -11.75
C ASP A 57 -7.92 4.89 -10.31
N THR A 58 -7.88 4.00 -9.31
CA THR A 58 -8.01 4.33 -7.88
C THR A 58 -6.79 5.10 -7.40
N ILE A 59 -5.60 4.64 -7.73
CA ILE A 59 -4.34 5.28 -7.33
C ILE A 59 -4.20 6.62 -8.03
N LEU A 60 -4.46 6.73 -9.34
CA LEU A 60 -4.33 8.01 -10.03
C LEU A 60 -5.40 9.03 -9.61
N TYR A 61 -6.64 8.59 -9.43
CA TYR A 61 -7.72 9.46 -8.95
C TYR A 61 -7.38 10.04 -7.58
N THR A 62 -6.89 9.23 -6.65
CA THR A 62 -6.50 9.72 -5.31
C THR A 62 -5.22 10.56 -5.34
N PHE A 63 -4.20 10.10 -6.08
CA PHE A 63 -3.11 10.85 -6.73
C PHE A 63 -3.45 12.32 -7.02
N SER A 64 -4.52 12.53 -7.77
CA SER A 64 -4.83 13.86 -8.32
C SER A 64 -5.10 14.94 -7.28
N TYR A 65 -5.36 14.57 -6.02
CA TYR A 65 -5.65 15.51 -4.93
C TYR A 65 -4.45 16.00 -4.14
N TYR A 66 -3.24 15.48 -4.42
CA TYR A 66 -2.04 15.77 -3.63
C TYR A 66 -0.90 16.30 -4.48
N GLU A 67 0.06 16.91 -3.80
CA GLU A 67 1.36 17.28 -4.34
C GLU A 67 2.46 16.31 -3.92
N LEU A 68 3.57 16.32 -4.66
CA LEU A 68 4.68 15.39 -4.44
C LEU A 68 5.35 15.59 -3.07
N ASP A 69 5.43 16.82 -2.58
CA ASP A 69 5.97 17.18 -1.27
C ASP A 69 5.08 16.73 -0.10
N GLU A 70 3.78 16.53 -0.32
CA GLU A 70 2.88 15.92 0.65
C GLU A 70 3.08 14.39 0.74
N VAL A 71 3.37 13.75 -0.40
CA VAL A 71 3.43 12.29 -0.52
C VAL A 71 4.82 11.71 -0.20
N LEU A 72 5.90 12.35 -0.66
CA LEU A 72 7.26 11.84 -0.50
C LEU A 72 7.68 11.59 0.95
N PRO A 73 7.40 12.49 1.92
CA PRO A 73 7.81 12.29 3.32
C PRO A 73 7.18 11.05 3.97
N ILE A 74 6.00 10.64 3.50
CA ILE A 74 5.20 9.54 4.07
C ILE A 74 5.11 8.32 3.13
N LYS A 75 5.91 8.28 2.06
CA LYS A 75 5.79 7.24 1.01
C LYS A 75 5.84 5.81 1.55
N ASP A 76 6.67 5.55 2.56
CA ASP A 76 6.80 4.21 3.14
C ASP A 76 5.54 3.82 3.91
N HIS A 77 4.91 4.79 4.57
CA HIS A 77 3.63 4.61 5.26
C HIS A 77 2.50 4.35 4.26
N ILE A 78 2.47 5.08 3.14
CA ILE A 78 1.51 4.85 2.06
C ILE A 78 1.67 3.44 1.47
N ARG A 79 2.92 2.99 1.25
CA ARG A 79 3.21 1.63 0.77
C ARG A 79 2.68 0.58 1.74
N GLU A 80 2.91 0.77 3.03
CA GLU A 80 2.46 -0.15 4.08
C GLU A 80 0.92 -0.21 4.18
N GLU A 81 0.27 0.95 4.12
CA GLU A 81 -1.19 1.09 4.10
C GLU A 81 -1.83 0.42 2.88
N PHE A 82 -1.20 0.54 1.72
CA PHE A 82 -1.65 -0.12 0.50
C PHE A 82 -1.58 -1.64 0.62
N LEU A 83 -0.49 -2.16 1.16
CA LEU A 83 -0.32 -3.60 1.42
C LEU A 83 -1.30 -4.11 2.48
N ASP A 84 -1.58 -3.34 3.52
CA ASP A 84 -2.63 -3.60 4.51
C ASP A 84 -4.00 -3.74 3.81
N MET A 85 -4.39 -2.74 3.02
CA MET A 85 -5.66 -2.76 2.29
C MET A 85 -5.77 -3.99 1.37
N LEU A 86 -4.71 -4.32 0.62
CA LEU A 86 -4.69 -5.50 -0.26
C LEU A 86 -4.69 -6.85 0.48
N THR A 87 -4.39 -6.85 1.77
CA THR A 87 -4.30 -8.08 2.58
C THR A 87 -5.56 -8.33 3.39
N TYR A 88 -6.12 -7.28 4.00
CA TYR A 88 -7.16 -7.37 5.02
C TYR A 88 -8.53 -6.89 4.52
N ASP A 89 -8.61 -5.96 3.56
CA ASP A 89 -9.88 -5.51 3.00
C ASP A 89 -10.36 -6.46 1.89
N LYS A 90 -11.08 -7.51 2.30
CA LYS A 90 -11.65 -8.52 1.39
C LYS A 90 -12.55 -7.89 0.32
N LYS A 91 -13.29 -6.83 0.66
CA LYS A 91 -14.22 -6.16 -0.26
C LYS A 91 -13.45 -5.35 -1.31
N PHE A 92 -12.43 -4.61 -0.90
CA PHE A 92 -11.54 -3.92 -1.83
C PHE A 92 -10.88 -4.92 -2.78
N VAL A 93 -10.33 -6.02 -2.24
CA VAL A 93 -9.70 -7.08 -3.02
C VAL A 93 -10.67 -7.70 -4.03
N GLU A 94 -11.92 -7.94 -3.66
CA GLU A 94 -12.96 -8.41 -4.59
C GLU A 94 -13.21 -7.38 -5.72
N TYR A 95 -13.33 -6.10 -5.35
CA TYR A 95 -13.71 -5.02 -6.26
C TYR A 95 -12.62 -4.62 -7.24
N ILE A 96 -11.36 -4.95 -6.95
CA ILE A 96 -10.25 -4.86 -7.93
C ILE A 96 -10.08 -6.13 -8.77
N SER A 97 -10.80 -7.21 -8.45
CA SER A 97 -10.65 -8.52 -9.12
C SER A 97 -11.71 -8.80 -10.16
N THR A 98 -12.95 -8.37 -9.92
CA THR A 98 -14.12 -8.74 -10.75
C THR A 98 -15.04 -7.55 -10.95
N SER A 99 -15.76 -7.50 -12.08
CA SER A 99 -16.76 -6.46 -12.42
C SER A 99 -16.31 -5.04 -12.03
N THR A 100 -15.06 -4.70 -12.35
CA THR A 100 -14.36 -3.54 -11.80
C THR A 100 -14.91 -2.20 -12.29
N ASP A 101 -15.80 -2.24 -13.29
CA ASP A 101 -16.47 -1.15 -13.99
C ASP A 101 -17.82 -0.74 -13.38
N LYS A 102 -18.33 -1.48 -12.38
CA LYS A 102 -19.58 -1.12 -11.69
C LYS A 102 -19.40 0.14 -10.84
N ALA A 103 -20.35 1.07 -10.94
CA ALA A 103 -20.28 2.37 -10.27
C ALA A 103 -20.11 2.29 -8.74
N ASP A 104 -20.83 1.38 -8.08
CA ASP A 104 -20.72 1.14 -6.63
C ASP A 104 -19.32 0.65 -6.24
N ARG A 105 -18.71 -0.17 -7.10
CA ARG A 105 -17.35 -0.70 -6.89
C ARG A 105 -16.29 0.36 -7.11
N ILE A 106 -16.44 1.18 -8.15
CA ILE A 106 -15.56 2.33 -8.40
C ILE A 106 -15.61 3.29 -7.22
N GLN A 107 -16.81 3.66 -6.78
CA GLN A 107 -17.02 4.56 -5.65
C GLN A 107 -16.36 4.01 -4.37
N TYR A 108 -16.62 2.75 -4.03
CA TYR A 108 -16.03 2.13 -2.84
C TYR A 108 -14.50 2.14 -2.87
N ARG A 109 -13.88 1.78 -4.01
CA ARG A 109 -12.41 1.76 -4.14
C ARG A 109 -11.82 3.15 -3.99
N ALA A 110 -12.43 4.14 -4.65
CA ALA A 110 -12.02 5.54 -4.60
C ALA A 110 -12.10 6.11 -3.18
N ASP A 111 -13.26 5.96 -2.51
CA ASP A 111 -13.49 6.48 -1.17
C ASP A 111 -12.60 5.79 -0.14
N THR A 112 -12.53 4.46 -0.18
CA THR A 112 -11.73 3.68 0.78
C THR A 112 -10.26 4.06 0.73
N TRP A 113 -9.69 4.16 -0.48
CA TRP A 113 -8.29 4.52 -0.62
C TRP A 113 -8.05 6.00 -0.28
N ARG A 114 -8.96 6.90 -0.69
CA ARG A 114 -8.89 8.33 -0.34
C ARG A 114 -8.90 8.53 1.18
N ASP A 115 -9.83 7.91 1.89
CA ASP A 115 -9.97 8.04 3.35
C ASP A 115 -8.73 7.54 4.08
N ARG A 116 -8.15 6.41 3.62
CA ARG A 116 -6.90 5.87 4.17
C ARG A 116 -5.73 6.82 3.95
N LEU A 117 -5.60 7.37 2.74
CA LEU A 117 -4.52 8.28 2.40
C LEU A 117 -4.62 9.63 3.14
N GLN A 118 -5.83 10.18 3.27
CA GLN A 118 -6.07 11.42 4.02
C GLN A 118 -5.60 11.32 5.47
N LYS A 119 -5.82 10.16 6.12
CA LYS A 119 -5.35 9.90 7.48
C LYS A 119 -3.83 9.91 7.58
N LEU A 120 -3.12 9.42 6.55
CA LEU A 120 -1.66 9.39 6.52
C LEU A 120 -1.03 10.75 6.23
N VAL A 121 -1.60 11.53 5.30
CA VAL A 121 -1.13 12.90 5.03
C VAL A 121 -1.28 13.77 6.28
N GLY A 122 -2.32 13.53 7.08
CA GLY A 122 -2.47 14.16 8.39
C GLY A 122 -1.43 13.76 9.45
N LEU A 123 -0.55 12.77 9.20
CA LEU A 123 0.52 12.37 10.12
C LEU A 123 1.78 13.22 10.01
N GLN A 124 1.83 14.20 9.10
CA GLN A 124 2.97 15.10 9.03
C GLN A 124 3.08 15.90 10.34
N THR A 125 3.96 15.43 11.24
CA THR A 125 4.27 16.05 12.53
C THR A 125 5.67 16.64 12.53
N ASP A 126 5.98 17.49 13.50
CA ASP A 126 7.34 18.01 13.74
C ASP A 126 8.36 16.92 14.13
N ALA A 127 7.90 15.72 14.51
CA ALA A 127 8.75 14.60 14.89
C ALA A 127 9.05 13.67 13.69
N PRO A 128 10.27 13.11 13.59
CA PRO A 128 10.59 12.12 12.57
C PRO A 128 9.67 10.90 12.68
N LEU A 129 9.28 10.36 11.53
CA LEU A 129 8.53 9.11 11.47
C LEU A 129 9.42 7.94 11.91
N THR A 130 8.88 7.07 12.76
CA THR A 130 9.59 5.92 13.33
C THR A 130 9.64 4.72 12.40
N PHE A 131 8.72 4.65 11.44
CA PHE A 131 8.62 3.57 10.48
C PHE A 131 9.26 3.98 9.15
N SER A 132 10.04 3.06 8.56
CA SER A 132 10.50 3.15 7.18
C SER A 132 10.59 1.75 6.58
N LEU A 133 10.53 1.67 5.25
CA LEU A 133 10.73 0.43 4.53
C LEU A 133 12.15 -0.12 4.76
N ALA A 134 13.14 0.77 4.81
CA ALA A 134 14.53 0.43 5.11
C ALA A 134 14.68 -0.20 6.51
N PHE A 135 13.99 0.35 7.50
CA PHE A 135 13.96 -0.24 8.84
C PHE A 135 13.32 -1.64 8.82
N LYS A 136 12.17 -1.82 8.17
CA LYS A 136 11.52 -3.13 8.05
C LYS A 136 12.38 -4.15 7.30
N GLN A 137 13.11 -3.70 6.28
CA GLN A 137 14.09 -4.50 5.56
C GLN A 137 15.22 -4.96 6.49
N SER A 138 15.73 -4.07 7.36
CA SER A 138 16.76 -4.44 8.34
C SER A 138 16.26 -5.47 9.38
N LEU A 139 14.98 -5.41 9.77
CA LEU A 139 14.37 -6.43 10.63
C LEU A 139 14.33 -7.78 9.92
N LEU A 140 13.96 -7.80 8.64
CA LEU A 140 13.88 -9.01 7.84
C LEU A 140 15.26 -9.65 7.66
N GLU A 141 16.29 -8.85 7.41
CA GLU A 141 17.66 -9.34 7.26
C GLU A 141 18.21 -9.96 8.56
N LYS A 142 17.88 -9.38 9.71
CA LYS A 142 18.25 -9.92 11.03
C LYS A 142 17.45 -11.17 11.40
N HIS A 143 16.16 -11.17 11.07
CA HIS A 143 15.19 -12.20 11.46
C HIS A 143 14.31 -12.60 10.26
N PRO A 144 14.83 -13.41 9.32
CA PRO A 144 14.17 -13.68 8.04
C PRO A 144 13.00 -14.67 8.13
N THR A 145 12.55 -15.02 9.33
CA THR A 145 11.56 -16.08 9.56
C THR A 145 10.32 -15.52 10.21
N CYS A 146 9.16 -15.92 9.70
CA CYS A 146 7.86 -15.61 10.29
C CYS A 146 7.76 -16.18 11.72
N HIS A 147 7.31 -15.37 12.67
CA HIS A 147 7.16 -15.75 14.07
C HIS A 147 6.05 -16.79 14.28
N VAL A 148 5.03 -16.79 13.42
CA VAL A 148 3.90 -17.73 13.52
C VAL A 148 4.25 -19.10 12.96
N CYS A 149 4.74 -19.17 11.71
CA CYS A 149 4.89 -20.43 10.99
C CYS A 149 6.35 -20.91 10.86
N TRP A 150 7.32 -20.12 11.32
CA TRP A 150 8.77 -20.42 11.29
C TRP A 150 9.35 -20.67 9.90
N LYS A 151 8.61 -20.35 8.83
CA LYS A 151 9.10 -20.40 7.46
C LYS A 151 9.77 -19.07 7.09
N PRO A 152 10.74 -19.07 6.16
CA PRO A 152 11.34 -17.85 5.65
C PRO A 152 10.30 -16.92 5.02
N ILE A 153 10.45 -15.61 5.22
CA ILE A 153 9.74 -14.56 4.50
C ILE A 153 10.64 -14.15 3.33
N GLU A 154 10.16 -14.32 2.11
CA GLU A 154 10.97 -14.09 0.90
C GLU A 154 11.10 -12.61 0.52
N HIS A 155 10.15 -11.77 0.93
CA HIS A 155 10.10 -10.37 0.52
C HIS A 155 9.57 -9.46 1.64
N VAL A 156 10.16 -8.28 1.79
CA VAL A 156 9.79 -7.31 2.85
C VAL A 156 8.35 -6.81 2.76
N ASP A 157 7.79 -6.68 1.55
CA ASP A 157 6.38 -6.35 1.38
C ASP A 157 5.44 -7.44 1.94
N ASP A 158 5.88 -8.68 2.10
CA ASP A 158 5.07 -9.74 2.73
C ASP A 158 5.27 -9.80 4.25
N ALA A 159 6.22 -9.03 4.79
CA ALA A 159 6.47 -8.94 6.21
C ALA A 159 5.56 -7.88 6.87
N VAL A 160 4.98 -8.25 8.01
CA VAL A 160 4.29 -7.36 8.96
C VAL A 160 5.02 -7.40 10.29
N ILE A 161 5.20 -6.25 10.94
CA ILE A 161 5.74 -6.22 12.29
C ILE A 161 4.74 -6.83 13.27
N ALA A 162 5.13 -7.92 13.91
CA ALA A 162 4.27 -8.66 14.82
C ALA A 162 4.00 -7.87 16.11
N HIS A 163 2.80 -8.04 16.67
CA HIS A 163 2.36 -7.49 17.98
C HIS A 163 2.27 -5.96 18.08
N ILE A 164 2.54 -5.23 17.01
CA ILE A 164 2.39 -3.77 16.98
C ILE A 164 1.40 -3.45 15.88
N SER A 165 0.10 -3.41 16.19
CA SER A 165 -0.91 -3.03 15.20
C SER A 165 -0.70 -1.59 14.75
N ASP A 166 -0.97 -1.31 13.47
CA ASP A 166 -1.03 0.05 12.94
C ASP A 166 0.26 0.88 13.16
N TYR A 167 1.43 0.22 13.21
CA TYR A 167 2.71 0.88 13.49
C TYR A 167 3.03 2.05 12.55
N TRP A 168 2.58 1.95 11.30
CA TRP A 168 2.74 3.00 10.28
C TRP A 168 1.65 4.08 10.37
N ARG A 169 0.51 3.84 11.02
CA ARG A 169 -0.54 4.87 11.17
C ARG A 169 -0.32 5.75 12.39
N GLU A 170 0.28 5.21 13.45
CA GLU A 170 0.32 5.86 14.76
C GLU A 170 1.72 6.35 15.16
N ASN A 171 2.69 6.34 14.23
CA ASN A 171 4.10 6.68 14.51
C ASN A 171 4.67 5.95 15.74
N LYS A 172 4.29 4.67 15.91
CA LYS A 172 4.64 3.88 17.10
C LYS A 172 6.13 3.64 17.17
N GLN A 173 6.71 3.65 18.36
CA GLN A 173 8.09 3.21 18.53
C GLN A 173 8.18 1.69 18.25
N ILE A 174 9.01 1.31 17.29
CA ILE A 174 9.23 -0.09 16.94
C ILE A 174 10.59 -0.54 17.50
N PRO A 175 10.63 -1.56 18.37
CA PRO A 175 11.89 -2.09 18.88
C PRO A 175 12.79 -2.66 17.77
N GLU A 176 14.11 -2.53 17.90
CA GLU A 176 15.06 -3.08 16.92
C GLU A 176 15.04 -4.62 16.84
N ASN A 177 14.50 -5.29 17.85
CA ASN A 177 14.32 -6.74 17.91
C ASN A 177 12.86 -7.16 17.63
N ALA A 178 12.06 -6.28 17.04
CA ALA A 178 10.70 -6.59 16.64
C ALA A 178 10.68 -7.80 15.69
N ARG A 179 9.71 -8.68 15.88
CA ARG A 179 9.53 -9.89 15.07
C ARG A 179 8.65 -9.59 13.86
N LEU A 180 8.75 -10.46 12.85
CA LEU A 180 7.96 -10.36 11.64
C LEU A 180 7.03 -11.56 11.49
N ASP A 181 5.84 -11.31 10.97
CA ASP A 181 4.90 -12.34 10.49
C ASP A 181 4.78 -12.22 8.96
N HIS A 182 4.52 -13.33 8.25
CA HIS A 182 3.93 -13.24 6.90
C HIS A 182 2.58 -12.52 7.02
N ARG A 183 2.24 -11.68 6.04
CA ARG A 183 0.90 -11.04 5.95
C ARG A 183 -0.22 -12.06 6.03
N PHE A 184 -0.06 -13.19 5.35
CA PHE A 184 -0.99 -14.31 5.45
C PHE A 184 -1.13 -14.81 6.90
N CYS A 185 -0.03 -15.18 7.55
CA CYS A 185 -0.05 -15.72 8.91
C CYS A 185 -0.60 -14.72 9.94
N HIS A 186 -0.27 -13.44 9.79
CA HIS A 186 -0.78 -12.37 10.65
C HIS A 186 -2.30 -12.24 10.53
N ARG A 187 -2.83 -12.28 9.29
CA ARG A 187 -4.26 -12.25 9.02
C ARG A 187 -5.01 -13.44 9.59
N GLU A 188 -4.50 -14.65 9.42
CA GLU A 188 -5.17 -15.86 9.95
C GLU A 188 -5.19 -15.90 11.48
N ARG A 189 -4.32 -15.15 12.17
CA ARG A 189 -4.31 -15.05 13.65
C ARG A 189 -5.24 -13.98 14.21
N THR A 190 -5.55 -12.96 13.40
CA THR A 190 -6.31 -11.78 13.83
C THR A 190 -7.81 -11.89 13.49
N ASN A 191 -8.18 -12.86 12.65
CA ASN A 191 -9.57 -13.28 12.39
C ASN A 191 -10.00 -14.36 13.38
#